data_AF-A0A661N422-F1
#
_entry.id   AF-A0A661N422-F1
#
_cell.length_a   1.000
_cell.length_b   1.000
_cell.length_c   1.000
_cell.angle_alpha   90.00
_cell.angle_beta   90.00
_cell.angle_gamma   90.00
#
_symmetry.space_group_name_H-M   'P 1'
#
loop_
_entity.id
_entity.type
_entity.pdbx_description
1 polymer ?
#
loop_
_entity_poly.entity_id
_entity_poly.type
_entity_poly.pdbx_seq_one_letter_code
_entity_poly.pdbx_strand_id
1 'polypeptide(L)'
;MVKLRLDSGEEAEARNFDGVVLTVSSPRAFAPGAPIHFSTTADGDTRNFEGRTIGSKRVDAAHFEVRLRLVNLRRADRELLAGRLGN
;
A
#
# COMPACT_ATOMS: atom_id res chain seq x y z
N MET A 1 3.17 -11.08 -4.47
CA MET A 1 2.66 -9.78 -4.98
C MET A 1 1.23 -9.61 -4.47
N VAL A 2 0.92 -8.52 -3.77
CA VAL A 2 -0.41 -8.31 -3.17
C VAL A 2 -1.11 -7.16 -3.90
N LYS A 3 -2.30 -7.43 -4.46
CA LYS A 3 -3.13 -6.42 -5.11
C LYS A 3 -3.87 -5.59 -4.07
N LEU A 4 -3.86 -4.28 -4.26
CA LEU A 4 -4.53 -3.31 -3.41
C LEU A 4 -5.57 -2.58 -4.25
N ARG A 5 -6.74 -2.36 -3.69
CA ARG A 5 -7.76 -1.50 -4.27
C ARG A 5 -7.77 -0.18 -3.53
N LEU A 6 -7.45 0.91 -4.23
CA LEU A 6 -7.51 2.26 -3.67
C LEU A 6 -8.96 2.72 -3.58
N ASP A 7 -9.27 3.61 -2.64
CA ASP A 7 -10.61 4.21 -2.49
C ASP A 7 -11.07 4.99 -3.74
N SER A 8 -10.12 5.56 -4.48
CA SER A 8 -10.33 6.24 -5.74
C SER A 8 -10.68 5.29 -6.90
N GLY A 9 -10.62 3.98 -6.67
CA GLY A 9 -11.08 2.93 -7.59
C GLY A 9 -9.98 2.25 -8.40
N GLU A 10 -8.76 2.80 -8.41
CA GLU A 10 -7.62 2.20 -9.10
C GLU A 10 -7.05 0.98 -8.35
N GLU A 11 -6.45 0.07 -9.12
CA GLU A 11 -5.63 -1.01 -8.58
C GLU A 11 -4.19 -0.52 -8.38
N ALA A 12 -3.59 -0.91 -7.26
CA ALA A 12 -2.17 -0.74 -6.98
C ALA A 12 -1.57 -2.09 -6.56
N GLU A 13 -0.26 -2.22 -6.67
CA GLU A 13 0.46 -3.44 -6.28
C GLU A 13 1.40 -3.16 -5.12
N ALA A 14 1.23 -3.88 -4.01
CA ALA A 14 2.19 -3.83 -2.92
C ALA A 14 3.48 -4.56 -3.33
N ARG A 15 4.61 -3.85 -3.17
CA ARG A 15 5.94 -4.31 -3.57
C ARG A 15 6.78 -4.76 -2.38
N ASN A 16 6.79 -3.98 -1.31
CA ASN A 16 7.64 -4.23 -0.15
C ASN A 16 6.98 -3.68 1.11
N PHE A 17 7.27 -4.31 2.26
CA PHE A 17 6.80 -3.89 3.57
C PHE A 17 7.92 -3.98 4.61
N ASP A 18 8.22 -2.86 5.29
CA ASP A 18 9.30 -2.78 6.31
C ASP A 18 8.76 -2.74 7.76
N GLY A 19 7.55 -3.25 7.98
CA GLY A 19 6.89 -3.30 9.29
C GLY A 19 5.99 -2.10 9.60
N VAL A 20 6.17 -0.96 8.93
CA VAL A 20 5.26 0.19 9.05
C VAL A 20 5.09 0.98 7.75
N VAL A 21 6.09 0.97 6.88
CA VAL A 21 6.05 1.56 5.55
C VAL A 21 5.73 0.48 4.53
N LEU A 22 4.71 0.77 3.72
CA LEU A 22 4.36 -0.02 2.55
C LEU A 22 4.85 0.73 1.31
N THR A 23 5.52 0.00 0.41
CA THR A 23 5.87 0.50 -0.92
C THR A 23 4.89 -0.10 -1.92
N VAL A 24 4.24 0.74 -2.70
CA VAL A 24 3.23 0.33 -3.68
C VAL A 24 3.55 0.90 -5.06
N SER A 25 3.22 0.15 -6.10
CA SER A 25 3.19 0.59 -7.48
C SER A 25 1.78 1.06 -7.81
N SER A 26 1.61 2.34 -8.13
CA SER A 26 0.30 2.95 -8.42
C SER A 26 0.32 3.64 -9.80
N PRO A 27 -0.80 3.66 -10.54
CA PRO A 27 -0.90 4.47 -11.76
C PRO A 27 -0.91 5.99 -11.48
N ARG A 28 -1.00 6.41 -10.21
CA ARG A 28 -1.14 7.80 -9.79
C ARG A 28 -0.07 8.20 -8.79
N ALA A 29 0.37 9.46 -8.86
CA ALA A 29 1.21 10.09 -7.85
C ALA A 29 0.38 10.66 -6.69
N PHE A 30 0.95 10.63 -5.49
CA PHE A 30 0.35 11.19 -4.27
C PHE A 30 1.31 12.21 -3.65
N ALA A 31 0.75 13.32 -3.17
CA ALA A 31 1.53 14.33 -2.47
C ALA A 31 1.98 13.78 -1.09
N PRO A 32 3.16 14.16 -0.58
CA PRO A 32 3.55 13.87 0.80
C PRO A 32 2.49 14.32 1.81
N GLY A 33 2.19 13.50 2.80
CA GLY A 33 1.14 13.71 3.80
C GLY A 33 -0.28 13.34 3.35
N ALA A 34 -0.51 13.15 2.04
CA ALA A 34 -1.83 12.78 1.54
C ALA A 34 -2.28 11.43 2.13
N PRO A 35 -3.53 11.34 2.63
CA PRO A 35 -4.10 10.07 3.04
C PRO A 35 -4.29 9.17 1.82
N ILE A 36 -4.05 7.88 2.00
CA ILE A 36 -4.42 6.84 1.05
C ILE A 36 -5.19 5.78 1.83
N HIS A 37 -6.44 5.58 1.45
CA HIS A 37 -7.26 4.46 1.92
C HIS A 37 -7.26 3.36 0.87
N PHE A 38 -7.02 2.13 1.31
CA PHE A 38 -7.00 0.99 0.40
C PHE A 38 -7.44 -0.29 1.10
N SER A 39 -7.85 -1.28 0.32
CA SER A 39 -8.18 -2.60 0.81
C SER A 39 -7.43 -3.69 0.05
N THR A 40 -7.25 -4.82 0.72
CA THR A 40 -6.74 -6.05 0.11
C THR A 40 -7.61 -7.21 0.55
N THR A 41 -7.87 -8.13 -0.37
CA THR A 41 -8.53 -9.39 -0.06
C THR A 41 -7.49 -10.49 0.12
N ALA A 42 -7.65 -11.27 1.18
CA ALA A 42 -6.70 -12.25 1.66
C ALA A 42 -7.48 -13.44 2.21
N ASP A 43 -7.35 -14.62 1.60
CA ASP A 43 -7.99 -15.85 2.10
C ASP A 43 -9.52 -15.72 2.30
N GLY A 44 -10.17 -14.90 1.46
CA GLY A 44 -11.61 -14.59 1.54
C GLY A 44 -11.96 -13.38 2.41
N ASP A 45 -11.03 -12.89 3.24
CA ASP A 45 -11.24 -11.74 4.11
C ASP A 45 -10.76 -10.45 3.45
N THR A 46 -11.60 -9.41 3.48
CA THR A 46 -11.20 -8.06 3.04
C THR A 46 -10.72 -7.25 4.23
N ARG A 47 -9.51 -6.71 4.13
CA ARG A 47 -8.90 -5.86 5.15
C ARG A 47 -8.68 -4.45 4.61
N ASN A 48 -9.00 -3.45 5.44
CA ASN A 48 -8.92 -2.04 5.10
C ASN A 48 -7.75 -1.37 5.83
N PHE A 49 -7.02 -0.53 5.11
CA PHE A 49 -5.83 0.15 5.57
C PHE A 49 -5.92 1.64 5.28
N GLU A 50 -5.30 2.42 6.15
CA GLU A 50 -5.01 3.83 5.94
C GLU A 50 -3.50 4.03 6.02
N GLY A 51 -2.95 4.77 5.06
CA GLY A 51 -1.59 5.22 5.07
C GLY A 51 -1.46 6.72 4.85
N ARG A 52 -0.36 7.28 5.34
CA ARG A 52 0.08 8.64 5.01
C ARG A 52 1.23 8.55 4.04
N THR A 53 1.06 9.18 2.89
CA THR A 53 2.08 9.23 1.85
C THR A 53 3.35 9.88 2.40
N ILE A 54 4.48 9.20 2.26
CA ILE A 54 5.81 9.76 2.51
C ILE A 54 6.27 10.49 1.24
N GLY A 55 6.08 9.86 0.08
CA GLY A 55 6.33 10.47 -1.22
C GLY A 55 5.99 9.52 -2.37
N SER A 56 5.99 10.08 -3.58
CA SER A 56 5.82 9.34 -4.83
C SER A 56 6.94 9.66 -5.80
N LYS A 57 7.46 8.65 -6.48
CA LYS A 57 8.48 8.77 -7.52
C LYS A 57 7.99 8.06 -8.78
N ARG A 58 8.08 8.70 -9.94
CA ARG A 58 7.78 8.05 -11.22
C ARG A 58 8.83 6.97 -11.50
N VAL A 59 8.39 5.76 -11.83
CA VAL A 59 9.27 4.62 -12.15
C VAL A 59 9.29 4.37 -13.65
N ASP A 60 8.13 4.48 -14.31
CA ASP A 60 8.00 4.31 -15.75
C ASP A 60 6.93 5.25 -16.34
N ALA A 61 6.55 5.03 -17.61
CA ALA A 61 5.57 5.86 -18.30
C ALA A 61 4.18 5.84 -17.63
N ALA A 62 3.80 4.73 -17.01
CA ALA A 62 2.47 4.45 -16.47
C ALA A 62 2.41 4.38 -14.93
N HIS A 63 3.54 4.19 -14.23
CA HIS A 63 3.54 3.90 -12.80
C HIS A 63 4.44 4.81 -11.95
N PHE A 64 4.00 4.97 -10.71
CA PHE A 64 4.68 5.61 -9.61
C PHE A 64 4.96 4.59 -8.51
N GLU A 65 6.15 4.64 -7.94
CA GLU A 65 6.45 4.06 -6.64
C GLU A 65 5.97 5.04 -5.58
N VAL A 66 5.05 4.59 -4.74
CA VAL A 66 4.49 5.36 -3.65
C VAL A 66 4.88 4.70 -2.35
N ARG A 67 5.52 5.46 -1.46
CA ARG A 67 5.83 5.01 -0.11
C ARG A 67 4.83 5.63 0.85
N LEU A 68 4.22 4.81 1.69
CA LEU A 68 3.23 5.25 2.66
C LEU A 68 3.48 4.61 4.02
N ARG A 69 3.35 5.40 5.08
CA ARG A 69 3.37 4.91 6.47
C ARG A 69 1.95 4.51 6.87
N LEU A 70 1.75 3.25 7.24
CA LEU A 70 0.45 2.77 7.71
C LEU A 70 0.14 3.35 9.09
N VAL A 71 -1.10 3.84 9.27
CA VAL A 71 -1.53 4.52 10.51
C VAL A 71 -2.54 3.73 11.34
N ASN A 72 -3.24 2.77 10.74
CA ASN A 72 -4.23 1.92 11.41
C ASN A 72 -3.80 0.44 11.48
N LEU A 73 -2.49 0.18 11.41
CA LEU A 73 -1.94 -1.16 11.30
C LEU A 73 -2.11 -1.97 12.59
N ARG A 74 -2.95 -3.00 12.55
CA ARG A 74 -3.12 -3.96 13.66
C ARG A 74 -2.02 -5.01 13.62
N ARG A 75 -1.79 -5.69 14.74
CA ARG A 75 -0.78 -6.78 14.85
C ARG A 75 -1.01 -7.88 13.81
N ALA A 76 -2.23 -8.41 13.71
CA ALA A 76 -2.58 -9.46 12.76
C ALA A 76 -2.45 -9.00 11.29
N ASP A 77 -2.60 -7.71 11.03
CA ASP A 77 -2.41 -7.13 9.68
C ASP A 77 -0.93 -6.98 9.35
N ARG A 78 -0.12 -6.58 10.33
CA ARG A 78 1.33 -6.51 10.21
C ARG A 78 1.92 -7.88 9.90
N GLU A 79 1.52 -8.91 10.65
CA GLU A 79 1.99 -10.28 10.45
C GLU A 79 1.61 -10.81 9.06
N LEU A 80 0.38 -10.50 8.60
CA LEU A 80 -0.07 -10.83 7.25
C LEU A 80 0.76 -10.14 6.16
N LEU A 81 1.00 -8.82 6.29
CA LEU A 81 1.79 -8.08 5.31
C LEU A 81 3.26 -8.54 5.32
N ALA A 82 3.84 -8.76 6.50
CA ALA A 82 5.20 -9.28 6.64
C ALA A 82 5.35 -10.68 6.01
N GLY A 83 4.40 -11.58 6.23
CA GLY A 83 4.43 -12.91 5.62
C GLY A 83 4.28 -12.92 4.10
N ARG A 84 3.80 -11.83 3.49
CA ARG A 84 3.57 -11.74 2.03
C ARG A 84 4.52 -10.81 1.29
N LEU A 85 5.11 -9.84 1.99
CA LEU A 85 5.86 -8.72 1.43
C LEU A 85 7.12 -8.38 2.22
N GLY A 86 7.37 -9.04 3.35
CA GLY A 86 8.64 -8.93 4.05
C GLY A 86 9.72 -9.61 3.22
N ASN A 87 10.81 -8.89 2.96
CA ASN A 87 12.05 -9.49 2.50
C ASN A 87 12.76 -10.21 3.64
#